data_AF-A0A5C8PAR3-F1
#
_entry.id   AF-A0A5C8PAR3-F1
#
_cell.length_a   1.000
_cell.length_b   1.000
_cell.length_c   1.000
_cell.angle_alpha   90.00
_cell.angle_beta   90.00
_cell.angle_gamma   90.00
#
_symmetry.space_group_name_H-M   'P 1'
#
loop_
_entity.id
_entity.type
_entity.pdbx_description
1 polymer ?
#
loop_
_entity_poly.entity_id
_entity_poly.type
_entity_poly.pdbx_seq_one_letter_code
_entity_poly.pdbx_strand_id
1 'polypeptide(L)'
;MTDQVEGVEAATETTPAKIDGRMRRAERTRVRILEATRRMIVDGVLRPKAEDIARKADCSTRSIFQHFADLAALYAEALTPALREYIARRLRAMDDADLVAAVQGARLHLSLTGDDAWTPPDA
;
A
#
# COMPACT_ATOMS: atom_id res chain seq x y z
N MET A 1 41.50 0.36 -54.39
CA MET A 1 41.51 -0.64 -53.29
C MET A 1 42.03 0.03 -52.03
N THR A 2 41.18 0.85 -51.41
CA THR A 2 41.26 1.16 -49.98
C THR A 2 39.83 1.41 -49.52
N ASP A 3 39.34 0.42 -48.79
CA ASP A 3 38.04 0.31 -48.16
C ASP A 3 38.02 1.26 -46.95
N GLN A 4 37.09 2.22 -46.93
CA GLN A 4 36.75 2.98 -45.74
C GLN A 4 35.45 2.39 -45.20
N VAL A 5 35.58 1.53 -44.19
CA VAL A 5 34.47 1.10 -43.36
C VAL A 5 34.33 2.03 -42.16
N GLU A 6 33.34 2.91 -42.25
CA GLU A 6 32.70 3.51 -41.07
C GLU A 6 31.96 2.40 -40.32
N GLY A 7 32.52 1.98 -39.19
CA GLY A 7 31.96 0.96 -38.30
C GLY A 7 31.36 1.60 -37.05
N VAL A 8 30.13 2.07 -37.22
CA VAL A 8 29.13 2.56 -36.26
C VAL A 8 29.37 2.19 -34.78
N GLU A 9 29.46 3.28 -34.02
CA GLU A 9 29.35 3.42 -32.57
C GLU A 9 28.16 2.63 -32.01
N ALA A 10 28.45 1.69 -31.10
CA ALA A 10 27.46 0.90 -30.37
C ALA A 10 26.68 1.77 -29.37
N ALA A 11 25.73 2.55 -29.88
CA ALA A 11 24.72 3.18 -29.06
C ALA A 11 23.69 2.11 -28.66
N THR A 12 23.68 1.78 -27.37
CA THR A 12 22.67 0.96 -26.72
C THR A 12 21.29 1.60 -26.87
N GLU A 13 20.54 1.22 -27.92
CA GLU A 13 19.12 1.52 -28.02
C GLU A 13 18.37 0.78 -26.91
N THR A 14 18.17 1.46 -25.79
CA THR A 14 17.14 1.04 -24.84
C THR A 14 15.80 1.46 -25.42
N THR A 15 15.21 0.57 -26.22
CA THR A 15 13.89 0.78 -26.83
C THR A 15 12.84 1.04 -25.73
N PRO A 16 12.01 2.10 -25.84
CA PRO A 16 11.08 2.54 -24.80
C PRO A 16 10.10 1.44 -24.35
N ALA A 17 9.65 0.57 -25.27
CA ALA A 17 8.77 -0.56 -24.95
C ALA A 17 9.37 -1.55 -23.92
N LYS A 18 10.70 -1.71 -23.87
CA LYS A 18 11.40 -2.59 -22.92
C LYS A 18 11.48 -1.97 -21.51
N ILE A 19 11.42 -0.65 -21.42
CA ILE A 19 11.33 0.09 -20.15
C ILE A 19 9.93 -0.11 -19.56
N ASP A 20 8.88 0.05 -20.37
CA ASP A 20 7.49 -0.09 -19.90
C ASP A 20 7.19 -1.49 -19.36
N GLY A 21 7.71 -2.54 -20.01
CA GLY A 21 7.50 -3.92 -19.57
C GLY A 21 8.16 -4.24 -18.21
N ARG A 22 9.25 -3.55 -17.86
CA ARG A 22 9.87 -3.64 -16.52
C ARG A 22 9.06 -2.87 -15.48
N MET A 23 8.66 -1.65 -15.80
CA MET A 23 7.81 -0.82 -14.92
C MET A 23 6.48 -1.48 -14.60
N ARG A 24 5.79 -2.04 -15.61
CA ARG A 24 4.54 -2.78 -15.40
C ARG A 24 4.72 -4.02 -14.53
N ARG A 25 5.87 -4.69 -14.59
CA ARG A 25 6.15 -5.86 -13.72
C ARG A 25 6.38 -5.44 -12.28
N ALA A 26 7.19 -4.40 -12.07
CA ALA A 26 7.43 -3.82 -10.76
C ALA A 26 6.12 -3.38 -10.10
N GLU A 27 5.26 -2.70 -10.85
CA GLU A 27 3.96 -2.23 -10.36
C GLU A 27 3.03 -3.38 -9.99
N ARG A 28 2.94 -4.43 -10.81
CA ARG A 28 2.14 -5.62 -10.48
C ARG A 28 2.62 -6.29 -9.19
N THR A 29 3.93 -6.40 -8.99
CA THR A 29 4.48 -6.96 -7.74
C THR A 29 4.10 -6.08 -6.55
N ARG A 30 4.24 -4.75 -6.68
CA ARG A 30 3.86 -3.80 -5.64
C ARG A 30 2.38 -3.94 -5.24
N VAL A 31 1.48 -4.01 -6.22
CA VAL A 31 0.04 -4.20 -5.99
C VAL A 31 -0.26 -5.52 -5.28
N ARG A 32 0.37 -6.63 -5.70
CA ARG A 32 0.20 -7.94 -5.02
C ARG A 32 0.61 -7.90 -3.55
N ILE A 33 1.70 -7.20 -3.23
CA ILE A 33 2.19 -7.06 -1.85
C ILE A 33 1.18 -6.25 -1.00
N LEU A 34 0.67 -5.12 -1.52
CA LEU A 34 -0.35 -4.31 -0.84
C LEU A 34 -1.63 -5.12 -0.58
N GLU A 35 -2.09 -5.85 -1.59
CA GLU A 35 -3.30 -6.66 -1.48
C GLU A 35 -3.13 -7.82 -0.49
N ALA A 36 -2.01 -8.53 -0.52
CA ALA A 36 -1.71 -9.60 0.42
C ALA A 36 -1.70 -9.07 1.86
N THR A 37 -1.02 -7.94 2.09
CA THR A 37 -0.94 -7.29 3.40
C THR A 37 -2.33 -6.90 3.90
N ARG A 38 -3.13 -6.24 3.06
CA ARG A 38 -4.50 -5.84 3.41
C ARG A 38 -5.36 -7.05 3.76
N ARG A 39 -5.33 -8.11 2.95
CA ARG A 39 -6.10 -9.34 3.21
C ARG A 39 -5.71 -9.96 4.55
N MET A 40 -4.42 -10.05 4.87
CA MET A 40 -3.97 -10.59 6.16
C MET A 40 -4.49 -9.80 7.36
N ILE A 41 -4.52 -8.47 7.27
CA ILE A 41 -5.02 -7.61 8.34
C ILE A 41 -6.54 -7.78 8.51
N VAL A 42 -7.28 -7.87 7.40
CA VAL A 42 -8.72 -8.18 7.42
C VAL A 42 -8.99 -9.57 7.98
N ASP A 43 -8.11 -10.55 7.70
CA ASP A 43 -8.17 -11.92 8.23
C ASP A 43 -7.78 -11.99 9.74
N GLY A 44 -7.53 -10.85 10.40
CA GLY A 44 -7.24 -10.75 11.83
C GLY A 44 -5.75 -10.78 12.20
N VAL A 45 -4.85 -10.93 11.22
CA VAL A 45 -3.40 -10.83 11.44
C VAL A 45 -3.00 -9.35 11.36
N LEU A 46 -3.18 -8.63 12.48
CA LEU A 46 -3.01 -7.18 12.54
C LEU A 46 -1.58 -6.68 12.25
N ARG A 47 -0.56 -7.51 12.50
CA ARG A 47 0.85 -7.21 12.22
C ARG A 47 1.51 -8.37 11.47
N PRO A 48 1.20 -8.56 10.19
CA PRO A 48 1.72 -9.69 9.41
C PRO A 48 3.22 -9.53 9.19
N LYS A 49 4.02 -10.59 9.43
CA LYS A 49 5.48 -10.51 9.25
C LYS A 49 5.83 -10.46 7.77
N ALA A 50 6.99 -9.87 7.45
CA ALA A 50 7.46 -9.74 6.06
C ALA A 50 7.48 -11.08 5.29
N GLU A 51 7.85 -12.17 5.96
CA GLU A 51 7.89 -13.52 5.39
C GLU A 51 6.49 -14.04 5.02
N ASP A 52 5.50 -13.80 5.88
CA ASP A 52 4.12 -14.23 5.64
C ASP A 52 3.49 -13.42 4.50
N ILE A 53 3.78 -12.12 4.45
CA ILE A 53 3.37 -11.24 3.34
C ILE A 53 3.99 -11.72 2.04
N ALA A 54 5.30 -11.99 2.03
CA ALA A 54 6.04 -12.44 0.85
C ALA A 54 5.46 -13.76 0.31
N ARG A 55 5.17 -14.71 1.20
CA ARG A 55 4.52 -15.98 0.86
C ARG A 55 3.13 -15.76 0.26
N LYS A 56 2.29 -14.90 0.87
CA LYS A 56 0.91 -14.65 0.38
C LYS A 56 0.88 -13.82 -0.91
N ALA A 57 1.87 -12.95 -1.11
CA ALA A 57 2.04 -12.16 -2.34
C ALA A 57 2.78 -12.93 -3.46
N ASP A 58 3.31 -14.13 -3.15
CA ASP A 58 4.16 -14.93 -4.04
C ASP A 58 5.30 -14.10 -4.64
N CYS A 59 6.10 -13.56 -3.71
CA CYS A 59 7.34 -12.86 -3.98
C CYS A 59 8.38 -13.17 -2.88
N SER A 60 9.59 -12.62 -3.02
CA SER A 60 10.60 -12.71 -1.97
C SER A 60 10.48 -11.56 -0.96
N THR A 61 10.96 -11.76 0.26
CA THR A 61 11.10 -10.67 1.26
C THR A 61 11.97 -9.53 0.74
N ARG A 62 13.01 -9.85 -0.05
CA ARG A 62 13.84 -8.85 -0.73
C ARG A 62 13.03 -7.99 -1.70
N SER A 63 12.10 -8.58 -2.44
CA SER A 63 11.21 -7.85 -3.35
C SER A 63 10.32 -6.86 -2.60
N ILE A 64 9.84 -7.21 -1.39
CA ILE A 64 9.10 -6.27 -0.54
C ILE A 64 9.95 -5.05 -0.24
N PHE A 65 11.16 -5.24 0.29
CA PHE A 65 12.04 -4.14 0.66
C PHE A 65 12.62 -3.36 -0.54
N GLN A 66 12.49 -3.88 -1.76
CA GLN A 66 12.77 -3.12 -2.99
C GLN A 66 11.65 -2.14 -3.34
N HIS A 67 10.41 -2.43 -2.94
CA HIS A 67 9.24 -1.60 -3.21
C HIS A 67 8.86 -0.69 -2.04
N PHE A 68 9.18 -1.10 -0.80
CA PHE A 68 8.81 -0.39 0.41
C PHE A 68 10.04 -0.20 1.30
N ALA A 69 10.19 1.00 1.88
CA ALA A 69 11.34 1.32 2.73
C ALA A 69 11.39 0.44 3.99
N ASP A 70 10.22 0.19 4.59
CA ASP A 70 10.05 -0.69 5.74
C ASP A 70 8.60 -1.23 5.80
N LEU A 71 8.32 -2.05 6.82
CA LEU A 71 6.98 -2.58 7.05
C LEU A 71 5.98 -1.50 7.47
N ALA A 72 6.41 -0.43 8.14
CA ALA A 72 5.51 0.64 8.57
C ALA A 72 4.98 1.42 7.36
N ALA A 73 5.85 1.73 6.39
CA ALA A 73 5.50 2.32 5.10
C ALA A 73 4.56 1.42 4.31
N LEU A 74 4.85 0.11 4.27
CA LEU A 74 3.95 -0.88 3.65
C LEU A 74 2.55 -0.88 4.31
N TYR A 75 2.47 -0.92 5.64
CA TYR A 75 1.19 -0.91 6.34
C TYR A 75 0.41 0.38 6.11
N ALA A 76 1.09 1.52 6.19
CA ALA A 76 0.49 2.82 5.94
C ALA A 76 -0.13 2.85 4.54
N GLU A 77 0.61 2.43 3.53
CA GLU A 77 0.10 2.43 2.15
C GLU A 77 -1.02 1.40 1.92
N ALA A 78 -0.92 0.21 2.53
CA ALA A 78 -1.92 -0.83 2.41
C ALA A 78 -3.26 -0.45 3.07
N LEU A 79 -3.23 0.31 4.18
CA LEU A 79 -4.41 0.63 4.99
C LEU A 79 -4.99 2.02 4.72
N THR A 80 -4.18 3.00 4.31
CA THR A 80 -4.62 4.40 4.14
C THR A 80 -5.85 4.53 3.22
N PRO A 81 -5.93 3.88 2.05
CA PRO A 81 -7.09 4.00 1.19
C PRO A 81 -8.38 3.48 1.85
N ALA A 82 -8.29 2.34 2.55
CA ALA A 82 -9.43 1.75 3.24
C ALA A 82 -9.87 2.59 4.43
N LEU A 83 -8.92 3.10 5.21
CA LEU A 83 -9.19 3.97 6.36
C LEU A 83 -9.82 5.29 5.91
N ARG A 84 -9.32 5.89 4.82
CA ARG A 84 -9.90 7.12 4.24
C ARG A 84 -11.35 6.92 3.85
N GLU A 85 -11.65 5.82 3.16
CA GLU A 85 -13.01 5.51 2.75
C GLU A 85 -13.93 5.27 3.96
N TYR A 86 -13.43 4.52 4.95
CA TYR A 86 -14.16 4.29 6.20
C TYR A 86 -14.49 5.60 6.92
N ILE A 87 -13.49 6.47 7.11
CA ILE A 87 -13.67 7.79 7.73
C ILE A 87 -14.65 8.62 6.92
N ALA A 88 -14.46 8.75 5.60
CA ALA A 88 -15.33 9.54 4.75
C ALA A 88 -16.79 9.07 4.83
N ARG A 89 -17.01 7.75 4.78
CA ARG A 89 -18.33 7.15 4.95
C ARG A 89 -18.92 7.46 6.32
N ARG A 90 -18.14 7.32 7.39
CA ARG A 90 -18.59 7.58 8.76
C ARG A 90 -18.95 9.06 8.97
N LEU A 91 -18.11 9.97 8.51
CA LEU A 91 -18.31 11.42 8.64
C LEU A 91 -19.55 11.89 7.86
N ARG A 92 -19.82 11.32 6.67
CA ARG A 92 -21.05 11.63 5.90
C ARG A 92 -22.34 11.19 6.58
N ALA A 93 -22.26 10.21 7.48
CA ALA A 93 -23.41 9.70 8.21
C ALA A 93 -23.64 10.42 9.56
N MET A 94 -22.72 11.30 9.96
CA MET A 94 -22.86 12.13 11.16
C MET A 94 -23.58 13.43 10.81
N ASP A 95 -24.33 13.97 11.78
CA ASP A 95 -24.80 15.34 11.67
C ASP A 95 -23.67 16.34 12.03
N ASP A 96 -23.89 17.62 11.73
CA ASP A 96 -22.88 18.67 11.96
C ASP A 96 -22.55 18.86 13.45
N ALA A 97 -23.52 18.62 14.34
CA ALA A 97 -23.32 18.75 15.79
C ALA A 97 -22.41 17.64 16.33
N ASP A 98 -22.64 16.40 15.91
CA ASP A 98 -21.83 15.23 16.21
C ASP A 98 -20.42 15.36 15.62
N LEU A 99 -20.31 15.91 14.41
CA LEU A 99 -19.01 16.16 13.77
C LEU A 99 -18.18 17.17 14.56
N VAL A 100 -18.79 18.31 14.94
CA VAL A 100 -18.12 19.35 15.74
C VAL A 100 -17.72 18.79 17.10
N ALA A 101 -18.59 18.02 17.77
CA ALA A 101 -18.26 17.37 19.04
C ALA A 101 -17.09 16.38 18.90
N ALA A 102 -17.06 15.58 17.84
CA ALA A 102 -15.98 14.62 17.60
C ALA A 102 -14.63 15.29 17.29
N VAL A 103 -14.64 16.39 16.52
CA VAL A 103 -13.43 17.17 16.18
C VAL A 103 -12.93 17.96 17.38
N GLN A 104 -13.81 18.65 18.12
CA GLN A 104 -13.42 19.46 19.28
C GLN A 104 -13.03 18.61 20.50
N GLY A 105 -13.61 17.41 20.65
CA GLY A 105 -13.20 16.44 21.66
C GLY A 105 -12.00 15.57 21.25
N ALA A 106 -11.48 15.71 20.02
CA ALA A 106 -10.48 14.83 19.41
C ALA A 106 -10.83 13.32 19.48
N ARG A 107 -12.11 12.98 19.62
CA ARG A 107 -12.59 11.62 19.92
C ARG A 107 -13.27 10.99 18.72
N LEU A 108 -12.52 10.83 17.63
CA LEU A 108 -12.94 9.95 16.54
C LEU A 108 -12.55 8.52 16.90
N HIS A 109 -13.49 7.77 17.48
CA HIS A 109 -13.29 6.35 17.72
C HIS A 109 -13.40 5.59 16.39
N LEU A 110 -12.25 5.21 15.84
CA LEU A 110 -12.15 4.41 14.64
C LEU A 110 -12.35 2.94 15.02
N SER A 111 -13.60 2.50 15.05
CA SER A 111 -13.88 1.05 15.13
C SER A 111 -13.44 0.40 13.81
N LEU A 112 -12.28 -0.25 13.81
CA LEU A 112 -11.78 -1.00 12.64
C LEU A 112 -12.53 -2.34 12.46
N THR A 113 -13.26 -2.76 13.49
CA THR A 113 -14.22 -3.86 13.47
C THR A 113 -15.63 -3.30 13.41
N GLY A 114 -16.43 -3.82 12.48
CA GLY A 114 -17.82 -3.39 12.26
C GLY A 114 -18.81 -3.80 13.34
N ASP A 115 -18.36 -4.03 14.59
CA ASP A 115 -19.21 -4.33 15.73
C ASP A 115 -18.75 -3.52 16.94
N ASP A 116 -19.71 -2.81 17.53
CA ASP A 116 -19.59 -1.98 18.73
C ASP A 116 -19.07 -2.76 19.94
N ALA A 117 -18.07 -2.20 20.64
CA ALA A 117 -18.10 -1.94 22.08
C ALA A 117 -16.71 -1.52 22.60
N TRP A 118 -16.40 -0.22 22.53
CA TRP A 118 -15.41 0.36 23.44
C TRP A 118 -16.11 1.37 24.34
N THR A 119 -16.30 1.01 25.60
CA THR A 119 -16.83 1.89 26.65
C THR A 119 -15.64 2.56 27.33
N PRO A 120 -15.53 3.90 27.32
CA PRO A 120 -14.44 4.58 28.00
C PRO A 120 -14.55 4.37 29.52
N PRO A 121 -13.42 4.26 30.26
CA PRO A 121 -13.48 4.30 31.71
C PRO A 121 -13.87 5.70 32.19
N ASP A 122 -14.79 5.73 33.14
CA ASP A 122 -15.17 6.92 33.89
C ASP A 122 -13.92 7.61 34.47
N ALA A 123 -13.83 8.92 34.29
CA ALA A 123 -12.79 9.80 34.84
C ALA A 123 -13.44 10.87 35.72
#